data_AF-A0A2S7XSS6-F1
#
_entry.id   AF-A0A2S7XSS6-F1
#
_cell.length_a   1.000
_cell.length_b   1.000
_cell.length_c   1.000
_cell.angle_alpha   90.00
_cell.angle_beta   90.00
_cell.angle_gamma   90.00
#
_symmetry.space_group_name_H-M   'P 1'
#
loop_
_entity.id
_entity.type
_entity.pdbx_description
1 polymer ?
#
loop_
_entity_poly.entity_id
_entity_poly.type
_entity_poly.pdbx_seq_one_letter_code
_entity_poly.pdbx_strand_id
1 'polypeptide(L)'
;MYGNACSLKDVDILKIQSPRHSVGGPYVVVYKDVEQRWAIVALDWDGRPRLGIRWFWGNSGNPLSSGYPTWFVIPKPLTRNMLNGLAINHNIACKVNNYLCGKISGDELKTALTSVSVGSDSVDDGAE
;
A
#
# COMPACT_ATOMS: atom_id res chain seq x y z
N MET A 1 -3.74 8.01 -28.32
CA MET A 1 -2.52 8.65 -27.79
C MET A 1 -2.60 8.62 -26.27
N TYR A 2 -1.88 7.71 -25.60
CA TYR A 2 -1.82 7.69 -24.13
C TYR A 2 -0.81 8.74 -23.67
N GLY A 3 -1.27 10.00 -23.64
CA GLY A 3 -0.48 11.12 -23.14
C GLY A 3 -0.25 10.98 -21.64
N ASN A 4 1.04 10.96 -21.27
CA ASN A 4 1.61 11.04 -19.94
C ASN A 4 1.16 9.95 -18.95
N ALA A 5 2.07 9.01 -18.65
CA ALA A 5 2.01 8.18 -17.46
C ALA A 5 1.93 9.11 -16.23
N CYS A 6 0.70 9.39 -15.80
CA CYS A 6 0.43 10.23 -14.65
C CYS A 6 1.00 9.51 -13.42
N SER A 7 2.04 10.10 -12.84
CA SER A 7 2.78 9.57 -11.71
C SER A 7 1.84 9.30 -10.53
N LEU A 8 1.53 8.03 -10.27
CA LEU A 8 0.80 7.63 -9.07
C LEU A 8 1.78 7.61 -7.89
N LYS A 9 1.91 8.75 -7.20
CA LYS A 9 2.82 8.92 -6.07
C LYS A 9 2.17 8.43 -4.77
N ASP A 10 2.99 7.88 -3.89
CA ASP A 10 2.54 7.35 -2.60
C ASP A 10 1.88 8.46 -1.77
N VAL A 11 2.44 9.67 -1.79
CA VAL A 11 1.86 10.83 -1.10
C VAL A 11 0.42 11.13 -1.54
N ASP A 12 0.07 10.88 -2.80
CA ASP A 12 -1.27 11.14 -3.32
C ASP A 12 -2.23 9.98 -3.01
N ILE A 13 -1.72 8.74 -3.03
CA ILE A 13 -2.44 7.54 -2.56
C ILE A 13 -2.83 7.71 -1.08
N LEU A 14 -1.87 8.11 -0.24
CA LEU A 14 -2.02 8.12 1.22
C LEU A 14 -2.76 9.37 1.76
N LYS A 15 -3.09 10.36 0.92
CA LYS A 15 -3.98 11.49 1.27
C LYS A 15 -5.44 11.05 1.48
N ILE A 16 -5.83 9.87 1.02
CA ILE A 16 -7.22 9.38 1.12
C ILE A 16 -7.49 8.86 2.55
N GLN A 17 -8.14 9.70 3.34
CA GLN A 17 -8.47 9.44 4.75
C GLN A 17 -9.97 9.21 4.98
N SER A 18 -10.65 8.53 4.05
CA SER A 18 -12.11 8.37 4.10
C SER A 18 -12.53 6.89 4.09
N PRO A 19 -13.54 6.52 4.89
CA PRO A 19 -14.28 7.35 5.85
C PRO A 19 -13.41 7.72 7.07
N ARG A 20 -13.40 9.00 7.46
CA ARG A 20 -12.46 9.54 8.48
C ARG A 20 -12.54 8.85 9.85
N HIS A 21 -13.69 8.30 10.21
CA HIS A 21 -13.91 7.62 11.48
C HIS A 21 -13.39 6.18 11.50
N SER A 22 -13.24 5.56 10.32
CA SER A 22 -12.79 4.18 10.19
C SER A 22 -11.32 4.08 9.84
N VAL A 23 -10.82 5.00 9.01
CA VAL A 23 -9.45 4.95 8.51
C VAL A 23 -8.51 5.63 9.51
N GLY A 24 -7.48 4.92 9.97
CA GLY A 24 -6.48 5.44 10.90
C GLY A 24 -5.08 4.83 10.72
N GLY A 25 -4.19 5.22 11.63
CA GLY A 25 -2.79 4.79 11.65
C GLY A 25 -1.93 5.44 10.55
N PRO A 26 -0.60 5.25 10.59
CA PRO A 26 0.26 5.58 9.46
C PRO A 26 -0.01 4.59 8.32
N TYR A 27 -0.34 5.13 7.14
CA TYR A 27 -0.57 4.35 5.94
C TYR A 27 0.74 4.02 5.24
N VAL A 28 0.88 2.80 4.71
CA VAL A 28 2.02 2.45 3.86
C VAL A 28 1.53 1.81 2.57
N VAL A 29 2.02 2.30 1.43
CA VAL A 29 1.80 1.64 0.13
C VAL A 29 2.58 0.33 0.14
N VAL A 30 1.86 -0.78 0.03
CA VAL A 30 2.46 -2.12 -0.03
C VAL A 30 2.82 -2.46 -1.47
N TYR A 31 1.94 -2.09 -2.39
CA TYR A 31 2.10 -2.33 -3.82
C TYR A 31 1.25 -1.32 -4.60
N LYS A 32 1.72 -0.95 -5.79
CA LYS A 32 0.93 -0.19 -6.75
C LYS A 32 1.24 -0.61 -8.18
N ASP A 33 0.21 -0.55 -9.01
CA ASP A 33 0.30 -0.68 -10.45
C ASP A 33 -0.03 0.69 -11.05
N VAL A 34 0.96 1.30 -11.72
CA VAL A 34 0.82 2.63 -12.31
C VAL A 34 0.06 2.60 -13.63
N GLU A 35 0.15 1.48 -14.37
CA GLU A 35 -0.52 1.32 -15.67
C GLU A 35 -2.02 1.10 -15.47
N GLN A 36 -2.37 0.17 -14.58
CA GLN A 36 -3.74 -0.14 -14.18
C GLN A 36 -4.26 0.80 -13.09
N ARG A 37 -3.41 1.71 -12.60
CA ARG A 37 -3.73 2.79 -11.65
C ARG A 37 -4.41 2.29 -10.39
N TRP A 38 -3.85 1.32 -9.69
CA TRP A 38 -4.36 0.90 -8.38
C TRP A 38 -3.25 0.67 -7.37
N ALA A 39 -3.62 0.71 -6.11
CA ALA A 39 -2.70 0.48 -5.01
C ALA A 39 -3.34 -0.37 -3.92
N ILE A 40 -2.50 -1.18 -3.28
CA ILE A 40 -2.78 -1.85 -2.02
C ILE A 40 -2.00 -1.13 -0.93
N VAL A 41 -2.70 -0.80 0.16
CA VAL A 41 -2.16 -0.03 1.28
C VAL A 41 -2.40 -0.80 2.57
N ALA A 42 -1.39 -0.82 3.44
CA ALA A 42 -1.53 -1.21 4.83
C ALA A 42 -2.04 -0.02 5.65
N LEU A 43 -3.17 -0.22 6.35
CA LEU A 43 -3.88 0.83 7.10
C LEU A 43 -4.65 0.23 8.27
N ASP A 44 -4.92 1.05 9.30
CA ASP A 44 -5.86 0.64 10.33
C ASP A 44 -7.28 0.96 9.87
N TRP A 45 -8.15 -0.04 9.93
CA TRP A 45 -9.58 0.12 9.68
C TRP A 45 -10.35 -0.25 10.94
N ASP A 46 -11.11 0.70 11.48
CA ASP A 46 -11.78 0.62 12.78
C ASP A 46 -10.81 0.20 13.90
N GLY A 47 -9.61 0.79 13.89
CA GLY A 47 -8.53 0.52 14.85
C GLY A 47 -7.87 -0.84 14.70
N ARG A 48 -8.08 -1.55 13.59
CA ARG A 48 -7.52 -2.89 13.36
C ARG A 48 -6.64 -2.90 12.11
N PRO A 49 -5.45 -3.54 12.14
CA PRO A 49 -4.61 -3.70 10.96
C PRO A 49 -5.32 -4.39 9.80
N ARG A 50 -5.34 -3.75 8.63
CA ARG A 50 -5.98 -4.26 7.40
C ARG A 50 -5.16 -3.90 6.17
N LEU A 51 -5.54 -4.53 5.06
CA LEU A 51 -5.19 -4.02 3.73
C LEU A 51 -6.41 -3.33 3.12
N GLY A 52 -6.17 -2.20 2.47
CA GLY A 52 -7.12 -1.53 1.59
C GLY A 52 -6.66 -1.62 0.14
N ILE A 53 -7.60 -1.73 -0.80
CA ILE A 53 -7.33 -1.60 -2.23
C ILE A 53 -8.17 -0.46 -2.82
N ARG A 54 -7.59 0.27 -3.79
CA ARG A 54 -8.25 1.38 -4.49
C ARG A 54 -7.67 1.57 -5.90
N TRP A 55 -8.53 2.00 -6.81
CA TRP A 55 -8.21 2.45 -8.15
C TRP A 55 -8.25 3.99 -8.29
N PHE A 56 -7.36 4.53 -9.12
CA PHE A 56 -7.02 5.95 -9.28
C PHE A 56 -7.21 6.43 -10.73
N TRP A 57 -8.30 6.01 -11.36
CA TRP A 57 -8.74 6.52 -12.67
C TRP A 57 -10.02 7.36 -12.55
N GLY A 58 -10.38 8.06 -13.63
CA GLY A 58 -11.51 8.99 -13.63
C GLY A 58 -11.29 10.17 -12.69
N ASN A 59 -12.32 10.98 -12.47
CA ASN A 59 -12.19 12.22 -11.68
C ASN A 59 -11.88 11.96 -10.20
N SER A 60 -12.30 10.83 -9.62
CA SER A 60 -12.18 10.59 -8.19
C SER A 60 -11.69 9.20 -7.80
N GLY A 61 -11.44 8.28 -8.75
CA GLY A 61 -11.08 6.90 -8.44
C GLY A 61 -12.27 6.03 -8.00
N ASN A 62 -11.99 4.80 -7.57
CA ASN A 62 -12.99 3.81 -7.15
C ASN A 62 -12.40 2.86 -6.07
N PRO A 63 -13.15 2.39 -5.04
CA PRO A 63 -14.58 2.59 -4.76
C PRO A 63 -14.98 4.04 -4.39
N LEU A 64 -16.23 4.41 -4.58
CA LEU A 64 -16.81 5.62 -3.99
C LEU A 64 -17.96 5.24 -3.06
N SER A 65 -18.06 5.90 -1.91
CA SER A 65 -19.22 5.79 -1.02
C SER A 65 -19.81 7.18 -0.82
N SER A 66 -21.06 7.38 -1.23
CA SER A 66 -21.75 8.68 -1.18
C SER A 66 -20.93 9.83 -1.81
N GLY A 67 -20.22 9.53 -2.91
CA GLY A 67 -19.37 10.50 -3.61
C GLY A 67 -17.97 10.71 -3.03
N TYR A 68 -17.66 10.12 -1.87
CA TYR A 68 -16.35 10.23 -1.25
C TYR A 68 -15.42 9.06 -1.65
N PRO A 69 -14.14 9.34 -1.96
CA PRO A 69 -13.10 8.32 -2.05
C PRO A 69 -13.10 7.44 -0.80
N THR A 70 -13.07 6.12 -0.98
CA THR A 70 -13.02 5.15 0.13
C THR A 70 -12.08 4.01 -0.18
N TRP A 71 -11.67 3.26 0.83
CA TRP A 71 -10.90 2.04 0.66
C TRP A 71 -11.82 0.83 0.56
N PHE A 72 -11.54 -0.09 -0.37
CA PHE A 72 -12.12 -1.43 -0.29
C PHE A 72 -11.27 -2.23 0.69
N VAL A 73 -11.80 -2.48 1.88
CA VAL A 73 -11.07 -3.19 2.94
C VAL A 73 -11.08 -4.67 2.64
N ILE A 74 -9.89 -5.25 2.57
CA ILE A 74 -9.70 -6.67 2.28
C ILE A 74 -10.03 -7.47 3.56
N PRO A 75 -10.97 -8.44 3.48
CA PRO A 75 -11.25 -9.34 4.59
C PRO A 75 -9.97 -10.08 5.04
N LYS A 76 -9.77 -10.16 6.36
CA LYS A 76 -8.58 -10.78 6.97
C LYS A 76 -8.23 -12.19 6.42
N PRO A 77 -9.18 -13.10 6.15
CA PRO A 77 -8.86 -14.42 5.59
C PRO A 77 -8.23 -14.37 4.20
N LEU A 78 -8.49 -13.33 3.42
CA LEU A 78 -7.99 -13.19 2.04
C LEU A 78 -6.60 -12.57 1.98
N THR A 79 -6.19 -11.89 3.04
CA THR A 79 -5.02 -11.01 3.03
C THR A 79 -3.71 -11.73 2.69
N ARG A 80 -3.50 -12.94 3.23
CA ARG A 80 -2.30 -13.74 2.95
C ARG A 80 -2.22 -14.16 1.48
N ASN A 81 -3.34 -14.61 0.91
CA ASN A 81 -3.40 -15.03 -0.48
C ASN A 81 -3.17 -13.85 -1.42
N MET A 82 -3.70 -12.67 -1.07
CA MET A 82 -3.44 -11.45 -1.84
C MET A 82 -1.95 -11.10 -1.84
N LEU A 83 -1.28 -11.10 -0.68
CA LEU A 83 0.16 -10.81 -0.61
C LEU A 83 1.00 -11.77 -1.46
N ASN A 84 0.65 -13.06 -1.45
CA ASN A 84 1.34 -14.09 -2.23
C ASN A 84 1.16 -13.92 -3.75
N GLY A 85 0.08 -13.27 -4.20
CA GLY A 85 -0.18 -12.99 -5.61
C GLY A 85 0.52 -11.74 -6.14
N LEU A 86 1.18 -10.97 -5.28
CA LEU A 86 1.87 -9.74 -5.67
C LEU A 86 3.35 -10.00 -5.93
N ALA A 87 3.91 -9.30 -6.91
CA ALA A 87 5.34 -9.27 -7.17
C ALA A 87 6.07 -8.36 -6.16
N ILE A 88 6.00 -8.71 -4.87
CA ILE A 88 6.70 -8.04 -3.78
C ILE A 88 7.76 -8.97 -3.18
N ASN A 89 8.84 -8.41 -2.63
CA ASN A 89 9.87 -9.24 -2.01
C ASN A 89 9.36 -9.92 -0.72
N HIS A 90 9.99 -11.03 -0.36
CA HIS A 90 9.60 -11.83 0.81
C HIS A 90 9.71 -11.05 2.13
N ASN A 91 10.66 -10.13 2.25
CA ASN A 91 10.85 -9.32 3.45
C ASN A 91 9.66 -8.39 3.68
N ILE A 92 9.24 -7.63 2.66
CA ILE A 92 8.06 -6.76 2.65
C ILE A 92 6.82 -7.58 3.00
N ALA A 93 6.61 -8.72 2.32
CA ALA A 93 5.47 -9.59 2.61
C ALA A 93 5.44 -10.05 4.08
N CYS A 94 6.59 -10.42 4.65
CA CYS A 94 6.72 -10.80 6.06
C CYS A 94 6.43 -9.64 7.02
N LYS A 95 6.94 -8.43 6.75
CA LYS A 95 6.67 -7.23 7.58
C LYS A 95 5.20 -6.85 7.55
N VAL A 96 4.60 -6.83 6.36
CA VAL A 96 3.16 -6.56 6.19
C VAL A 96 2.34 -7.63 6.90
N ASN A 97 2.70 -8.92 6.80
CA ASN A 97 2.02 -9.99 7.53
C ASN A 97 2.13 -9.82 9.06
N ASN A 98 3.29 -9.41 9.59
CA ASN A 98 3.45 -9.12 11.02
C ASN A 98 2.51 -7.99 11.47
N TYR A 99 2.41 -6.93 10.69
CA TYR A 99 1.47 -5.83 10.94
C TYR A 99 0.01 -6.33 10.95
N LEU A 100 -0.40 -7.11 9.95
CA LEU A 100 -1.76 -7.68 9.85
C LEU A 100 -2.10 -8.66 10.98
N CYS A 101 -1.09 -9.29 11.56
CA CYS A 101 -1.22 -10.11 12.77
C CYS A 101 -1.22 -9.30 14.07
N GLY A 102 -1.02 -7.98 14.02
CA GLY A 102 -0.90 -7.11 15.19
C GLY A 102 0.42 -7.28 15.96
N LYS A 103 1.46 -7.84 15.34
CA LYS A 103 2.77 -8.05 15.97
C LYS A 103 3.64 -6.80 15.95
N ILE A 104 3.39 -5.89 15.00
CA ILE A 104 4.03 -4.58 14.89
C ILE A 104 2.97 -3.53 14.61
N SER A 105 3.22 -2.30 15.03
CA SER A 105 2.43 -1.12 14.69
C SER A 105 2.65 -0.67 13.24
N GLY A 106 1.77 0.23 12.77
CA GLY A 106 1.94 0.85 11.45
C GLY A 106 3.22 1.70 11.36
N ASP A 107 3.66 2.35 12.45
CA ASP A 107 4.87 3.19 12.45
C ASP A 107 6.13 2.34 12.33
N GLU A 108 6.15 1.19 13.02
CA GLU A 108 7.21 0.18 12.87
C GLU A 108 7.23 -0.40 11.45
N LEU A 109 6.07 -0.66 10.85
CA LEU A 109 5.98 -1.09 9.45
C LEU A 109 6.55 -0.04 8.50
N LYS A 110 6.15 1.23 8.66
CA LYS A 110 6.63 2.35 7.82
C LYS A 110 8.15 2.50 7.91
N THR A 111 8.70 2.40 9.12
CA THR A 111 10.14 2.45 9.37
C THR A 111 10.85 1.29 8.67
N ALA A 112 10.33 0.07 8.84
CA ALA A 112 10.92 -1.12 8.23
C ALA A 112 10.92 -1.03 6.69
N LEU A 113 9.83 -0.57 6.07
CA LEU A 113 9.73 -0.47 4.60
C LEU A 113 10.60 0.65 4.03
N THR A 114 10.79 1.75 4.76
CA THR A 114 11.71 2.83 4.35
C THR A 114 13.17 2.37 4.35
N SER A 115 13.56 1.53 5.32
CA SER A 115 14.93 0.99 5.39
C SER A 115 15.27 0.00 4.27
N VAL A 116 14.26 -0.65 3.68
CA VAL A 116 14.44 -1.62 2.58
C VAL A 116 14.72 -0.92 1.24
N SER A 117 14.15 0.28 1.03
CA SER A 117 14.35 1.07 -0.20
C SER A 117 15.77 1.64 -0.36
N VAL A 118 16.59 1.62 0.70
CA VAL A 118 17.95 2.17 0.71
C VAL A 118 19.01 1.09 0.44
N GLY A 119 18.64 -0.20 0.43
CA GLY A 119 19.58 -1.33 0.42
C GLY A 119 19.83 -2.01 -0.93
N SER A 120 19.43 -1.44 -2.07
CA SER A 120 19.59 -2.08 -3.39
C SER A 120 20.60 -1.40 -4.34
N ASP A 121 21.27 -0.34 -3.90
CA ASP A 121 22.28 0.35 -4.71
C ASP A 121 23.70 0.00 -4.19
N SER A 122 24.19 -1.17 -4.57
CA SER A 122 25.63 -1.45 -4.53
C SER A 122 25.99 -2.24 -5.79
N VAL A 123 26.40 -1.50 -6.81
CA VAL A 123 27.11 -2.03 -7.97
C VAL A 123 28.52 -2.40 -7.49
N ASP A 124 28.81 -3.69 -7.54
CA ASP A 124 30.15 -4.25 -7.43
C ASP A 124 30.86 -3.98 -8.77
N ASP A 125 31.53 -2.83 -8.88
CA ASP A 125 32.47 -2.58 -9.97
C ASP A 125 33.75 -3.34 -9.65
N GLY A 126 33.76 -4.58 -10.14
CA GLY A 126 34.93 -5.44 -10.18
C GLY A 126 36.12 -4.71 -10.79
N ALA A 127 37.23 -4.77 -10.06
CA ALA A 127 38.53 -4.34 -10.53
C ALA A 127 38.99 -5.24 -11.70
N GLU A 128 39.37 -4.60 -12.81
CA GLU A 128 40.40 -5.10 -13.72
C GLU A 128 41.32 -3.95 -14.10
#